data_AF-A0A2K9IZX1-F1
#
_entry.id   AF-A0A2K9IZX1-F1
#
_cell.length_a   1.000
_cell.length_b   1.000
_cell.length_c   1.000
_cell.angle_alpha   90.00
_cell.angle_beta   90.00
_cell.angle_gamma   90.00
#
_symmetry.space_group_name_H-M   'P 1'
#
loop_
_entity.id
_entity.type
_entity.pdbx_description
1 polymer ?
#
loop_
_entity_poly.entity_id
_entity_poly.type
_entity_poly.pdbx_seq_one_letter_code
_entity_poly.pdbx_strand_id
1 'polypeptide(L)' 'MENTFDILNEEIPVLDIIAVLLVEDDPITGIVFVLLLKMVTDDKIIKISLILLIIILSHV' A
#
# COMPACT_ATOMS: atom_id res chain seq x y z
N MET A 1 -5.85 -13.58 -22.34
CA MET A 1 -4.72 -13.53 -21.39
C MET A 1 -5.16 -12.55 -20.31
N GLU A 2 -5.97 -13.05 -19.38
CA GLU A 2 -6.82 -12.25 -18.50
C GLU A 2 -6.92 -13.07 -17.21
N ASN A 3 -6.03 -12.80 -16.26
CA ASN A 3 -6.01 -13.43 -14.92
C ASN A 3 -5.10 -12.66 -13.96
N THR A 4 -4.08 -11.94 -14.46
CA THR A 4 -3.13 -11.21 -13.61
C THR A 4 -3.71 -9.95 -12.97
N PHE A 5 -4.67 -9.28 -13.62
CA PHE A 5 -5.28 -8.05 -13.08
C PHE A 5 -6.29 -8.31 -11.96
N ASP A 6 -6.87 -9.51 -11.89
CA ASP A 6 -7.91 -9.82 -10.91
C ASP A 6 -7.32 -10.09 -9.52
N ILE A 7 -6.18 -10.79 -9.47
CA ILE A 7 -5.42 -11.01 -8.24
C ILE A 7 -5.00 -9.68 -7.61
N LEU A 8 -4.53 -8.73 -8.42
CA LEU A 8 -4.11 -7.41 -7.95
C LEU A 8 -5.29 -6.58 -7.38
N ASN A 9 -6.54 -6.86 -7.76
CA ASN A 9 -7.69 -6.14 -7.20
C ASN A 9 -8.01 -6.58 -5.77
N GLU A 10 -7.88 -7.88 -5.48
CA GLU A 10 -8.13 -8.43 -4.13
C GLU A 10 -6.95 -8.22 -3.18
N GLU A 11 -5.73 -8.14 -3.70
CA GLU A 11 -4.52 -8.02 -2.87
C GLU A 11 -4.21 -6.58 -2.44
N ILE A 12 -4.66 -5.56 -3.18
CA ILE A 12 -4.45 -4.14 -2.80
C ILE A 12 -5.04 -3.79 -1.42
N PRO A 13 -6.29 -4.15 -1.10
CA PRO A 13 -6.85 -3.94 0.24
C PRO A 13 -6.05 -4.62 1.36
N VAL A 14 -5.49 -5.80 1.09
CA VAL A 14 -4.66 -6.54 2.05
C VAL A 14 -3.33 -5.80 2.26
N LEU A 15 -2.73 -5.31 1.18
CA LEU A 15 -1.49 -4.54 1.22
C LEU A 15 -1.65 -3.22 1.98
N ASP A 16 -2.79 -2.53 1.83
CA ASP A 16 -3.13 -1.34 2.61
C ASP A 16 -3.16 -1.65 4.13
N ILE A 17 -3.76 -2.78 4.53
CA ILE A 17 -3.84 -3.19 5.95
C ILE A 17 -2.45 -3.52 6.49
N ILE A 18 -1.67 -4.30 5.73
CA ILE A 18 -0.29 -4.66 6.09
C ILE A 18 0.56 -3.40 6.26
N ALA A 19 0.45 -2.44 5.36
CA ALA A 19 1.17 -1.17 5.43
C ALA A 19 0.87 -0.40 6.71
N VAL A 20 -0.41 -0.31 7.11
CA VAL A 20 -0.80 0.35 8.35
C VAL A 20 -0.24 -0.37 9.57
N LEU A 21 -0.23 -1.70 9.57
CA LEU A 21 0.26 -2.51 10.68
C LEU A 21 1.80 -2.51 10.80
N LEU A 22 2.52 -2.32 9.70
CA LEU A 22 3.99 -2.30 9.66
C LEU A 22 4.60 -0.95 10.02
N VAL A 23 3.80 0.12 10.07
CA VAL A 23 4.25 1.41 10.62
C VAL A 23 4.23 1.27 12.14
N GLU A 24 5.35 0.78 12.70
CA GLU A 24 5.45 0.38 14.11
C GLU A 24 5.27 1.55 15.10
N ASP A 25 5.61 2.77 14.71
CA ASP A 25 5.65 3.92 15.62
C ASP A 25 4.32 4.66 15.77
N ASP A 26 3.49 4.72 14.74
CA ASP A 26 2.19 5.39 14.81
C ASP A 26 1.20 4.88 13.74
N PRO A 27 0.14 4.14 14.13
CA PRO A 27 -0.86 3.64 13.19
C PRO A 27 -1.60 4.77 12.46
N ILE A 28 -1.68 5.98 13.03
CA ILE A 28 -2.26 7.14 12.35
C ILE A 28 -1.40 7.53 11.15
N THR A 29 -0.08 7.49 11.29
CA THR A 29 0.86 7.78 10.21
C THR A 29 0.71 6.77 9.07
N GLY A 30 0.54 5.49 9.37
CA GLY A 30 0.24 4.45 8.37
C GLY A 30 -1.07 4.72 7.60
N ILE A 31 -2.14 5.09 8.31
CA ILE A 31 -3.45 5.40 7.70
C ILE A 31 -3.35 6.63 6.79
N VAL A 32 -2.68 7.69 7.24
CA VAL A 32 -2.48 8.92 6.46
C VAL A 32 -1.68 8.62 5.19
N PHE A 33 -0.65 7.78 5.28
CA PHE A 33 0.13 7.38 4.11
C PHE A 33 -0.69 6.60 3.07
N VAL A 34 -1.50 5.63 3.51
CA VAL A 34 -2.38 4.87 2.61
C VAL A 34 -3.41 5.78 1.95
N LEU A 35 -3.96 6.76 2.69
CA LEU A 35 -4.90 7.75 2.12
C LEU A 35 -4.22 8.66 1.09
N LEU A 36 -3.03 9.18 1.40
CA LEU A 36 -2.25 9.99 0.46
C LEU A 36 -1.90 9.19 -0.81
N LEU A 37 -1.57 7.91 -0.65
CA LEU A 37 -1.30 7.01 -1.77
C LEU A 37 -2.50 6.79 -2.68
N LYS A 38 -3.68 6.62 -2.09
CA LYS A 38 -4.93 6.56 -2.85
C LYS A 38 -5.25 7.85 -3.58
N MET A 39 -4.83 9.00 -3.04
CA MET A 39 -5.10 10.31 -3.62
C MET A 39 -4.11 10.70 -4.73
N VAL A 40 -2.84 10.32 -4.62
CA VAL A 40 -1.78 10.73 -5.57
C VAL A 40 -1.73 9.82 -6.81
N THR A 41 -2.22 8.59 -6.70
CA THR A 41 -2.06 7.56 -7.75
C THR A 41 -3.33 6.73 -7.95
N ASP A 42 -3.86 6.76 -9.18
CA ASP A 42 -4.91 5.85 -9.64
C ASP A 42 -4.35 4.52 -10.17
N ASP A 43 -3.08 4.49 -10.59
CA ASP A 43 -2.42 3.28 -11.08
C ASP A 43 -2.13 2.28 -9.96
N LYS A 44 -2.68 1.07 -10.11
CA LYS A 44 -2.59 -0.02 -9.13
C LYS A 44 -1.15 -0.48 -8.88
N ILE A 45 -0.30 -0.52 -9.91
CA ILE A 45 1.08 -1.01 -9.78
C ILE A 45 1.95 0.01 -9.05
N ILE A 46 1.74 1.29 -9.35
CA ILE A 46 2.45 2.39 -8.66
C ILE A 46 2.05 2.41 -7.18
N LYS A 47 0.77 2.16 -6.87
CA LYS A 47 0.27 2.08 -5.48
C LYS A 47 0.95 0.97 -4.69
N ILE A 48 1.04 -0.24 -5.26
CA ILE A 48 1.74 -1.39 -4.65
C ILE A 48 3.21 -1.08 -4.43
N SER A 49 3.87 -0.49 -5.44
CA SER A 49 5.30 -0.16 -5.39
C SER A 49 5.61 0.86 -4.29
N LEU A 50 4.75 1.86 -4.10
CA LEU A 50 4.88 2.84 -3.03
C LEU A 50 4.59 2.26 -1.64
N ILE A 51 3.59 1.40 -1.51
CA ILE A 51 3.32 0.70 -0.24
C ILE A 51 4.55 -0.12 0.18
N LEU A 52 5.13 -0.88 -0.74
CA LEU A 52 6.38 -1.61 -0.50
C LEU A 52 7.53 -0.69 -0.13
N LEU A 53 7.66 0.47 -0.79
CA LEU A 53 8.69 1.45 -0.47
C LEU A 53 8.52 2.00 0.95
N ILE A 54 7.30 2.30 1.39
CA ILE A 54 7.02 2.78 2.76
C ILE A 54 7.38 1.72 3.80
N ILE A 55 7.04 0.46 3.53
CA ILE A 55 7.40 -0.66 4.42
C ILE A 55 8.93 -0.74 4.57
N ILE A 56 9.67 -0.63 3.47
CA ILE A 56 11.14 -0.64 3.50
C ILE A 56 11.68 0.58 4.26
N LEU A 57 11.15 1.78 3.99
CA LEU A 57 11.62 3.02 4.61
C LEU A 57 11.30 3.11 6.10
N SER A 58 10.20 2.49 6.54
CA SER A 58 9.79 2.44 7.95
C SER A 58 10.63 1.47 8.77
N HIS A 59 11.37 0.56 8.12
CA HIS A 59 12.23 -0.42 8.77
C HIS A 59 13.73 -0.02 8.75
N VAL A 60 14.06 1.16 8.23
CA VAL A 60 15.41 1.76 8.17
C VAL A 60 15.51 2.92 9.15
#